data_AF-A0A813YWM9-F1
#
_entry.id   AF-A0A813YWM9-F1
#
_cell.length_a   1.000
_cell.length_b   1.000
_cell.length_c   1.000
_cell.angle_alpha   90.00
_cell.angle_beta   90.00
_cell.angle_gamma   90.00
#
_symmetry.space_group_name_H-M   'P 1'
#
loop_
_entity.id
_entity.type
_entity.pdbx_description
1 polymer ?
#
loop_
_entity_poly.entity_id
_entity_poly.type
_entity_poly.pdbx_seq_one_letter_code
_entity_poly.pdbx_strand_id
1 'polypeptide(L)'
;MPKPSKRSLHSRNIQLAMKRLLDKDLQHETESSSESDEEEMKINEDSSDTLMKFKDKVTLHEISDIFELCKNKCNSKFISVLIYMTLRYFDITWRDCDIFLKEIGALSSRTCHKWVEIFISEDLDSFCGDNRGGKRTTEFYDVYPEIELAAKSYSIERCANKSADFTALDLAIFIDQNYYELTNTTKDKNTNLIRSVPSCRLDLRRWGARFDSNSKRSYFEGHERVDVVCERENFVKYFLDHKDQYYTVSDDENPLWKTPTQNPPSILICEYDGFQIASLYFEMHSSLCLVHDENTFRSGEVSAKRWLFGDSAPFFSKGRGRSVIFSDYLVMHPSGPFFTLDNIEYDQALKKYPDLTNIDDDVD
;
A
#
# COMPACT_ATOMS: atom_id res chain seq x y z
N MET A 1 -18.86 -7.83 -5.13
CA MET A 1 -18.13 -7.84 -6.42
C MET A 1 -16.62 -7.82 -6.17
N PRO A 2 -15.85 -8.80 -6.67
CA PRO A 2 -14.40 -8.85 -6.44
C PRO A 2 -13.68 -7.73 -7.21
N LYS A 3 -12.71 -7.08 -6.55
CA LYS A 3 -11.88 -6.02 -7.17
C LYS A 3 -10.93 -6.64 -8.20
N PRO A 4 -10.82 -6.10 -9.42
CA PRO A 4 -9.91 -6.62 -10.44
C PRO A 4 -8.46 -6.50 -9.99
N SER A 5 -7.65 -7.51 -10.34
CA SER A 5 -6.24 -7.58 -9.97
C SER A 5 -5.45 -6.41 -10.57
N LYS A 6 -4.46 -5.91 -9.82
CA LYS A 6 -3.61 -4.77 -10.25
C LYS A 6 -2.91 -5.00 -11.60
N ARG A 7 -2.71 -6.27 -12.01
CA ARG A 7 -2.16 -6.63 -13.34
C ARG A 7 -3.14 -6.33 -14.48
N SER A 8 -4.44 -6.51 -14.27
CA SER A 8 -5.47 -6.21 -15.27
C SER A 8 -5.56 -4.70 -15.56
N LEU A 9 -5.43 -3.86 -14.53
CA LEU A 9 -5.39 -2.40 -14.68
C LEU A 9 -4.17 -1.90 -15.47
N HIS A 10 -3.01 -2.54 -15.30
CA HIS A 10 -1.80 -2.13 -16.00
C HIS A 10 -1.85 -2.47 -17.49
N SER A 11 -2.34 -3.66 -17.85
CA SER A 11 -2.53 -4.07 -19.26
C SER A 11 -3.53 -3.16 -19.99
N ARG A 12 -4.62 -2.79 -19.34
CA ARG A 12 -5.64 -1.88 -19.93
C ARG A 12 -5.09 -0.48 -20.19
N ASN A 13 -4.23 0.05 -19.31
CA ASN A 13 -3.62 1.36 -19.50
C ASN A 13 -2.59 1.37 -20.64
N ILE A 14 -1.85 0.27 -20.84
CA ILE A 14 -0.93 0.12 -21.98
C ILE A 14 -1.70 0.07 -23.30
N GLN A 15 -2.81 -0.67 -23.38
CA GLN A 15 -3.66 -0.73 -24.58
C GLN A 15 -4.27 0.65 -24.92
N LEU A 16 -4.71 1.41 -23.91
CA LEU A 16 -5.19 2.78 -24.09
C LEU A 16 -4.11 3.75 -24.56
N ALA A 17 -2.85 3.57 -24.11
CA ALA A 17 -1.73 4.38 -24.56
C ALA A 17 -1.32 4.07 -26.01
N MET A 18 -1.31 2.80 -26.41
CA MET A 18 -1.03 2.40 -27.80
C MET A 18 -2.12 2.88 -28.76
N LYS A 19 -3.39 2.83 -28.34
CA LYS A 19 -4.49 3.36 -29.15
C LYS A 19 -4.36 4.87 -29.40
N ARG A 20 -3.95 5.65 -28.39
CA ARG A 20 -3.72 7.10 -28.51
C ARG A 20 -2.53 7.46 -29.42
N LEU A 21 -1.55 6.57 -29.57
CA LEU A 21 -0.44 6.77 -30.50
C LEU A 21 -0.89 6.53 -31.94
N LEU A 22 -1.63 5.45 -32.18
CA LEU A 22 -2.19 5.14 -33.51
C LEU A 22 -3.20 6.21 -33.98
N ASP A 23 -4.02 6.75 -33.08
CA ASP A 23 -4.98 7.81 -33.42
C ASP A 23 -4.30 9.16 -33.74
N LYS A 24 -3.05 9.37 -33.28
CA LYS A 24 -2.27 10.60 -33.57
C LYS A 24 -1.61 10.58 -34.95
N ASP A 25 -1.23 9.41 -35.44
CA ASP A 25 -0.62 9.28 -36.77
C ASP A 25 -1.65 9.49 -37.89
N LEU A 26 -2.94 9.27 -37.62
CA LEU A 26 -4.04 9.52 -38.56
C LEU A 26 -4.47 10.99 -38.68
N GLN A 27 -3.98 11.89 -37.81
CA GLN A 27 -4.36 13.31 -37.83
C GLN A 27 -3.31 14.26 -38.44
N HIS A 28 -2.13 13.74 -38.84
CA HIS A 28 -1.02 14.58 -39.28
C HIS A 28 -0.81 14.65 -40.81
N GLU A 29 -1.71 14.07 -41.62
CA GLU A 29 -1.62 14.11 -43.10
C GLU A 29 -2.32 15.30 -43.77
N THR A 30 -2.84 16.27 -43.02
CA THR A 30 -3.40 17.50 -43.60
C THR A 30 -2.84 18.71 -42.89
N GLU A 31 -2.22 19.60 -43.68
CA GLU A 31 -1.70 20.94 -43.37
C GLU A 31 -0.20 21.02 -43.06
N SER A 32 0.59 21.36 -44.09
CA SER A 32 1.84 22.13 -43.96
C SER A 32 2.38 22.56 -45.35
N SER A 33 1.89 23.69 -45.84
CA SER A 33 2.54 24.63 -46.78
C SER A 33 2.85 25.86 -45.92
N SER A 34 3.99 26.55 -45.88
CA SER A 34 4.98 26.96 -46.88
C SER A 34 6.16 27.67 -46.17
N GLU A 35 7.19 28.07 -46.95
CA GLU A 35 8.37 28.94 -46.65
C GLU A 35 9.62 28.20 -46.16
N SER A 36 10.59 27.81 -47.01
CA SER A 36 11.48 28.53 -47.95
C SER A 36 12.60 29.34 -47.29
N ASP A 37 13.82 28.77 -47.30
CA ASP A 37 15.07 29.42 -47.74
C ASP A 37 16.22 28.38 -47.61
N GLU A 38 16.61 27.76 -48.73
CA GLU A 38 17.83 26.96 -48.85
C GLU A 38 18.72 27.52 -49.96
N GLU A 39 19.95 27.91 -49.58
CA GLU A 39 21.07 28.15 -50.49
C GLU A 39 21.56 26.81 -51.07
N GLU A 40 21.35 26.61 -52.36
CA GLU A 40 21.86 25.45 -53.10
C GLU A 40 23.38 25.54 -53.32
N MET A 41 24.14 24.72 -52.57
CA MET A 41 25.50 24.35 -52.90
C MET A 41 25.48 23.17 -53.89
N LYS A 42 25.90 23.43 -55.14
CA LYS A 42 26.03 22.40 -56.19
C LYS A 42 27.09 21.36 -55.80
N ILE A 43 26.65 20.14 -55.50
CA ILE A 43 27.49 18.96 -55.31
C ILE A 43 27.37 18.09 -56.56
N ASN A 44 28.53 17.72 -57.12
CA ASN A 44 28.70 16.85 -58.29
C ASN A 44 27.93 15.52 -58.18
N GLU A 45 27.18 15.18 -59.23
CA GLU A 45 26.26 14.01 -59.30
C GLU A 45 26.93 12.66 -59.67
N ASP A 46 28.26 12.54 -59.66
CA ASP A 46 28.95 11.31 -60.13
C ASP A 46 29.33 10.30 -59.02
N SER A 47 28.64 10.29 -57.87
CA SER A 47 28.91 9.35 -56.76
C SER A 47 27.68 8.51 -56.32
N SER A 48 26.80 8.15 -57.24
CA SER A 48 25.58 7.38 -56.87
C SER A 48 25.85 5.89 -56.58
N ASP A 49 27.00 5.34 -56.99
CA ASP A 49 27.37 3.93 -56.74
C ASP A 49 28.17 3.70 -55.44
N THR A 50 28.76 4.76 -54.87
CA THR A 50 29.51 4.68 -53.60
C THR A 50 28.62 4.79 -52.38
N LEU A 51 27.39 5.30 -52.53
CA LEU A 51 26.33 5.28 -51.54
C LEU A 51 25.59 3.92 -51.53
N MET A 52 26.34 2.81 -51.72
CA MET A 52 25.91 1.49 -51.26
C MET A 52 25.46 1.69 -49.82
N LYS A 53 24.13 1.68 -49.63
CA LYS A 53 23.44 2.13 -48.43
C LYS A 53 24.23 1.65 -47.22
N PHE A 54 24.68 2.56 -46.37
CA PHE A 54 25.32 2.18 -45.10
C PHE A 54 24.49 1.14 -44.32
N LYS A 55 23.18 1.20 -44.53
CA LYS A 55 22.16 0.21 -44.16
C LYS A 55 22.48 -1.26 -44.53
N ASP A 56 23.20 -1.49 -45.63
CA ASP A 56 23.46 -2.80 -46.23
C ASP A 56 24.90 -3.30 -45.98
N LYS A 57 25.85 -2.44 -45.60
CA LYS A 57 27.27 -2.84 -45.37
C LYS A 57 27.66 -3.01 -43.91
N VAL A 58 26.95 -2.35 -43.00
CA VAL A 58 27.13 -2.56 -41.57
C VAL A 58 25.83 -3.12 -41.06
N THR A 59 25.87 -4.37 -40.61
CA THR A 59 24.73 -5.10 -40.07
C THR A 59 24.20 -4.31 -38.89
N LEU A 60 23.15 -3.50 -39.12
CA LEU A 60 22.52 -2.69 -38.08
C LEU A 60 22.19 -3.53 -36.84
N HIS A 61 21.91 -4.81 -37.06
CA HIS A 61 21.76 -5.84 -36.05
C HIS A 61 23.00 -6.04 -35.16
N GLU A 62 24.22 -6.08 -35.71
CA GLU A 62 25.45 -6.21 -34.93
C GLU A 62 25.72 -4.98 -34.05
N ILE A 63 25.51 -3.77 -34.58
CA ILE A 63 25.63 -2.55 -33.77
C ILE A 63 24.57 -2.53 -32.67
N SER A 64 23.33 -2.93 -32.98
CA SER A 64 22.25 -3.03 -32.00
C SER A 64 22.58 -4.04 -30.89
N ASP A 65 23.12 -5.20 -31.25
CA ASP A 65 23.52 -6.23 -30.29
C ASP A 65 24.68 -5.75 -29.41
N ILE A 66 25.69 -5.10 -29.99
CA ILE A 66 26.80 -4.48 -29.25
C ILE A 66 26.28 -3.38 -28.32
N PHE A 67 25.32 -2.57 -28.77
CA PHE A 67 24.69 -1.53 -27.96
C PHE A 67 24.02 -2.14 -26.73
N GLU A 68 23.19 -3.17 -26.90
CA GLU A 68 22.48 -3.81 -25.79
C GLU A 68 23.45 -4.54 -24.84
N LEU A 69 24.52 -5.15 -25.36
CA LEU A 69 25.59 -5.73 -24.54
C LEU A 69 26.32 -4.67 -23.70
N CYS A 70 26.61 -3.51 -24.29
CA CYS A 70 27.35 -2.42 -23.63
C CYS A 70 26.48 -1.66 -22.62
N LYS A 71 25.17 -1.56 -22.85
CA LYS A 71 24.20 -0.86 -21.98
C LYS A 71 24.17 -1.40 -20.55
N ASN A 72 24.52 -2.66 -20.34
CA ASN A 72 24.63 -3.27 -19.01
C ASN A 72 25.91 -2.87 -18.26
N LYS A 73 26.92 -2.35 -18.96
CA LYS A 73 28.24 -2.01 -18.41
C LYS A 73 28.54 -0.50 -18.43
N CYS A 74 27.84 0.27 -19.26
CA CYS A 74 28.12 1.68 -19.49
C CYS A 74 26.82 2.47 -19.62
N ASN A 75 26.84 3.75 -19.21
CA ASN A 75 25.66 4.61 -19.32
C ASN A 75 25.27 4.73 -20.81
N SER A 76 24.01 4.41 -21.12
CA SER A 76 23.43 4.51 -22.46
C SER A 76 23.72 5.84 -23.16
N LYS A 77 23.86 6.93 -22.41
CA LYS A 77 24.29 8.25 -22.91
C LYS A 77 25.63 8.19 -23.64
N PHE A 78 26.65 7.60 -23.03
CA PHE A 78 28.01 7.57 -23.60
C PHE A 78 28.05 6.75 -24.89
N ILE A 79 27.39 5.59 -24.88
CA ILE A 79 27.33 4.71 -26.05
C ILE A 79 26.54 5.39 -27.19
N SER A 80 25.40 6.03 -26.87
CA SER A 80 24.59 6.75 -27.86
C SER A 80 25.39 7.88 -28.53
N VAL A 81 26.18 8.63 -27.74
CA VAL A 81 27.03 9.71 -28.24
C VAL A 81 28.15 9.19 -29.14
N LEU A 82 28.83 8.11 -28.74
CA LEU A 82 29.89 7.50 -29.54
C LEU A 82 29.37 6.96 -30.88
N ILE A 83 28.22 6.27 -30.86
CA ILE A 83 27.57 5.79 -32.09
C ILE A 83 27.20 6.96 -32.98
N TYR A 84 26.59 8.01 -32.41
CA TYR A 84 26.24 9.21 -33.16
C TYR A 84 27.48 9.87 -33.79
N MET A 85 28.58 10.05 -33.05
CA MET A 85 29.84 10.61 -33.58
C MET A 85 30.39 9.75 -34.72
N THR A 86 30.32 8.43 -34.59
CA THR A 86 30.77 7.49 -35.62
C THR A 86 29.92 7.60 -36.89
N LEU A 87 28.60 7.64 -36.76
CA LEU A 87 27.69 7.82 -37.91
C LEU A 87 27.94 9.17 -38.61
N ARG A 88 28.17 10.24 -37.84
CA ARG A 88 28.50 11.55 -38.39
C ARG A 88 29.88 11.60 -39.05
N TYR A 89 30.85 10.81 -38.57
CA TYR A 89 32.16 10.65 -39.21
C TYR A 89 32.06 9.98 -40.59
N PHE A 90 31.09 9.08 -40.78
CA PHE A 90 30.79 8.45 -42.09
C PHE A 90 29.77 9.25 -42.92
N ASP A 91 29.60 10.54 -42.66
CA ASP A 91 28.71 11.46 -43.38
C ASP A 91 27.23 11.02 -43.45
N ILE A 92 26.76 10.19 -42.52
CA ILE A 92 25.36 9.75 -42.47
C ILE A 92 24.46 10.91 -42.09
N THR A 93 23.40 11.17 -42.87
CA THR A 93 22.50 12.32 -42.67
C THR A 93 21.91 12.36 -41.25
N TRP A 94 21.56 13.56 -40.78
CA TRP A 94 20.96 13.75 -39.46
C TRP A 94 19.67 12.95 -39.27
N ARG A 95 18.84 12.88 -40.32
CA ARG A 95 17.59 12.13 -40.32
C ARG A 95 17.83 10.63 -40.19
N ASP A 96 18.80 10.09 -40.93
CA ASP A 96 19.14 8.68 -40.86
C ASP A 96 19.78 8.31 -39.53
N CYS A 97 20.62 9.18 -38.97
CA CYS A 97 21.16 9.02 -37.61
C CYS A 97 20.02 8.92 -36.58
N ASP A 98 19.03 9.82 -36.65
CA ASP A 98 17.92 9.83 -35.68
C ASP A 98 17.06 8.56 -35.79
N ILE A 99 16.73 8.13 -37.01
CA ILE A 99 15.99 6.90 -37.27
C ILE A 99 16.76 5.71 -36.70
N PHE A 100 18.05 5.59 -37.02
CA PHE A 100 18.89 4.49 -36.56
C PHE A 100 19.01 4.45 -35.03
N LEU A 101 19.34 5.59 -34.40
CA LEU A 101 19.46 5.68 -32.95
C LEU A 101 18.14 5.32 -32.25
N LYS A 102 17.01 5.74 -32.82
CA LYS A 102 15.68 5.39 -32.30
C LYS A 102 15.39 3.88 -32.43
N GLU A 103 15.77 3.25 -33.54
CA GLU A 103 15.60 1.81 -33.76
C GLU A 103 16.35 0.97 -32.73
N ILE A 104 17.57 1.38 -32.33
CA ILE A 104 18.37 0.68 -31.30
C ILE A 104 18.04 1.10 -29.85
N GLY A 105 17.06 1.99 -29.65
CA GLY A 105 16.69 2.49 -28.32
C GLY A 105 17.73 3.42 -27.66
N ALA A 106 18.56 4.07 -28.47
CA ALA A 106 19.52 5.09 -28.05
C ALA A 106 18.87 6.48 -27.88
N LEU A 107 19.66 7.47 -27.46
CA LEU A 107 19.23 8.87 -27.42
C LEU A 107 19.00 9.43 -28.84
N SER A 108 18.09 10.40 -28.99
CA SER A 108 17.86 11.05 -30.29
C SER A 108 19.10 11.78 -30.79
N SER A 109 19.21 11.94 -32.10
CA SER A 109 20.34 12.63 -32.74
C SER A 109 20.54 14.04 -32.19
N ARG A 110 19.45 14.77 -31.94
CA ARG A 110 19.46 16.11 -31.32
C ARG A 110 20.06 16.08 -29.93
N THR A 111 19.72 15.07 -29.12
CA THR A 111 20.28 14.94 -27.77
C THR A 111 21.74 14.50 -27.82
N CYS A 112 22.10 13.54 -28.67
CA CYS A 112 23.48 13.13 -28.87
C CYS A 112 24.35 14.32 -29.31
N HIS A 113 23.88 15.13 -30.26
CA HIS A 113 24.62 16.30 -30.72
C HIS A 113 24.93 17.30 -29.61
N LYS A 114 23.94 17.66 -28.79
CA LYS A 114 24.16 18.53 -27.62
C LYS A 114 25.25 17.98 -26.70
N TRP A 115 25.27 16.67 -26.50
CA TRP A 115 26.31 16.02 -25.69
C TRP A 115 27.66 15.96 -26.39
N VAL A 116 27.70 15.84 -27.72
CA VAL A 116 28.93 15.97 -28.52
C VAL A 116 29.51 17.37 -28.39
N GLU A 117 28.68 18.43 -28.45
CA GLU A 117 29.16 19.81 -28.26
C GLU A 117 29.83 20.00 -26.89
N ILE A 118 29.21 19.47 -25.83
CA ILE A 118 29.79 19.49 -24.46
C ILE A 118 31.08 18.66 -24.37
N PHE A 119 31.12 17.51 -25.06
CA PHE A 119 32.31 16.67 -25.11
C PHE A 119 33.47 17.36 -25.84
N ILE A 120 33.19 18.00 -26.97
CA ILE A 120 34.18 18.76 -27.76
C ILE A 120 34.65 20.01 -27.01
N SER A 121 33.79 20.64 -26.21
CA SER A 121 34.18 21.79 -25.38
C SER A 121 35.04 21.41 -24.16
N GLU A 122 35.46 20.15 -24.06
CA GLU A 122 36.25 19.58 -22.95
C GLU A 122 35.58 19.73 -21.56
N ASP A 123 34.28 19.99 -21.50
CA ASP A 123 33.50 20.03 -20.27
C ASP A 123 33.09 18.61 -19.88
N LEU A 124 34.11 17.80 -19.55
CA LEU A 124 33.95 16.40 -19.18
C LEU A 124 33.11 16.23 -17.91
N ASP A 125 33.09 17.23 -17.03
CA ASP A 125 32.30 17.21 -15.81
C ASP A 125 30.81 17.27 -16.11
N SER A 126 30.39 18.19 -16.99
CA SER A 126 29.03 18.26 -17.50
C SER A 126 28.69 17.04 -18.33
N PHE A 127 29.59 16.59 -19.20
CA PHE A 127 29.39 15.42 -20.05
C PHE A 127 29.20 14.13 -19.23
N CYS A 128 30.05 13.91 -18.21
CA CYS A 128 29.88 12.78 -17.29
C CYS A 128 28.67 12.97 -16.37
N GLY A 129 28.16 14.20 -16.25
CA GLY A 129 27.02 14.56 -15.41
C GLY A 129 25.74 14.03 -16.00
N ASP A 130 25.18 12.98 -15.42
CA ASP A 130 23.79 12.63 -15.71
C ASP A 130 22.89 13.63 -14.96
N ASN A 131 22.65 14.79 -15.57
CA ASN A 131 21.78 15.83 -15.03
C ASN A 131 20.32 15.35 -14.81
N ARG A 132 20.03 14.07 -15.08
CA ARG A 132 18.82 13.35 -14.66
C ARG A 132 18.91 12.91 -13.20
N GLY A 133 19.04 13.87 -12.28
CA GLY A 133 18.59 13.71 -10.89
C GLY A 133 19.23 12.56 -10.06
N GLY A 134 20.44 12.11 -10.39
CA GLY A 134 21.21 11.17 -9.57
C GLY A 134 22.34 11.89 -8.84
N LYS A 135 22.29 11.91 -7.50
CA LYS A 135 23.22 12.61 -6.58
C LYS A 135 24.70 12.53 -7.00
N ARG A 136 25.32 13.70 -7.13
CA ARG A 136 26.78 13.91 -7.21
C ARG A 136 27.41 14.45 -5.92
N THR A 137 26.64 14.49 -4.84
CA THR A 137 27.25 14.63 -3.51
C THR A 137 27.59 13.23 -3.06
N THR A 138 28.86 12.99 -2.68
CA THR A 138 29.22 11.84 -1.82
C THR A 138 28.10 11.71 -0.78
N GLU A 139 27.42 10.57 -0.77
CA GLU A 139 26.33 10.42 0.19
C GLU A 139 26.95 10.60 1.57
N PHE A 140 26.26 11.30 2.46
CA PHE A 140 26.76 11.58 3.83
C PHE A 140 27.41 10.36 4.49
N TYR A 141 26.86 9.16 4.27
CA TYR A 141 27.38 7.90 4.81
C TYR A 141 28.58 7.33 4.04
N ASP A 142 28.85 7.76 2.81
CA ASP A 142 30.11 7.45 2.11
C ASP A 142 31.30 8.09 2.83
N VAL A 143 31.07 9.26 3.44
CA VAL A 143 32.07 9.99 4.23
C VAL A 143 32.07 9.52 5.68
N TYR A 144 30.90 9.15 6.22
CA TYR A 144 30.72 8.77 7.63
C TYR A 144 30.02 7.40 7.80
N PRO A 145 30.66 6.28 7.39
CA PRO A 145 30.05 4.96 7.44
C PRO A 145 29.79 4.48 8.88
N GLU A 146 30.63 4.87 9.84
CA GLU A 146 30.44 4.57 11.27
C GLU A 146 29.15 5.19 11.83
N ILE A 147 28.78 6.41 11.38
CA ILE A 147 27.52 7.04 11.76
C ILE A 147 26.34 6.25 11.17
N GLU A 148 26.46 5.75 9.94
CA GLU A 148 25.40 4.92 9.34
C GLU A 148 25.14 3.66 10.18
N LEU A 149 26.20 2.95 10.54
CA LEU A 149 26.11 1.71 11.31
C LEU A 149 25.47 1.94 12.69
N ALA A 150 25.90 3.00 13.38
CA ALA A 150 25.35 3.39 14.67
C ALA A 150 23.88 3.81 14.57
N ALA A 151 23.54 4.66 13.58
CA ALA A 151 22.19 5.17 13.37
C ALA A 151 21.20 4.06 12.99
N LYS A 152 21.64 3.10 12.17
CA LYS A 152 20.86 1.91 11.82
C LYS A 152 20.60 1.03 13.03
N SER A 153 21.63 0.77 13.85
CA SER A 153 21.51 -0.04 15.08
C SER A 153 20.55 0.62 16.08
N TYR A 154 20.72 1.92 16.32
CA TYR A 154 19.82 2.74 17.15
C TYR A 154 18.37 2.66 16.66
N SER A 155 18.15 2.78 15.35
CA SER A 155 16.80 2.72 14.76
C SER A 155 16.14 1.35 14.96
N ILE A 156 16.90 0.26 14.80
CA ILE A 156 16.40 -1.11 15.00
C ILE A 156 15.99 -1.32 16.46
N GLU A 157 16.86 -0.94 17.40
CA GLU A 157 16.60 -1.05 18.84
C GLU A 157 15.36 -0.24 19.24
N ARG A 158 15.28 1.03 18.82
CA ARG A 158 14.15 1.91 19.13
C ARG A 158 12.84 1.44 18.51
N CYS A 159 12.86 0.87 17.31
CA CYS A 159 11.66 0.29 16.68
C CYS A 159 11.20 -1.01 17.35
N ALA A 160 12.10 -1.74 18.03
CA ALA A 160 11.75 -2.94 18.79
C ALA A 160 11.06 -2.64 20.12
N ASN A 161 11.16 -1.40 20.61
CA ASN A 161 10.54 -1.00 21.87
C ASN A 161 9.01 -1.00 21.80
N LYS A 162 8.37 -1.46 22.90
CA LYS A 162 6.91 -1.56 23.02
C LYS A 162 6.20 -0.20 23.01
N SER A 163 6.89 0.88 23.41
CA SER A 163 6.35 2.24 23.48
C SER A 163 5.99 2.82 22.12
N ALA A 164 6.64 2.37 21.04
CA ALA A 164 6.41 2.83 19.66
C ALA A 164 6.42 4.36 19.47
N ASP A 165 7.19 5.06 20.31
CA ASP A 165 7.35 6.52 20.34
C ASP A 165 8.46 7.02 19.41
N PHE A 166 9.23 6.11 18.82
CA PHE A 166 10.34 6.45 17.92
C PHE A 166 9.88 7.17 16.64
N THR A 167 10.51 8.32 16.39
CA THR A 167 10.27 9.17 15.22
C THR A 167 11.55 9.38 14.40
N ALA A 168 11.38 9.87 13.17
CA ALA A 168 12.51 10.28 12.35
C ALA A 168 13.26 11.51 12.90
N LEU A 169 12.63 12.28 13.82
CA LEU A 169 13.31 13.37 14.52
C LEU A 169 14.32 12.82 15.54
N ASP A 170 13.95 11.75 16.25
CA ASP A 170 14.85 11.09 17.20
C ASP A 170 16.10 10.55 16.50
N LEU A 171 15.94 10.00 15.29
CA LEU A 171 17.06 9.59 14.45
C LEU A 171 17.92 10.78 14.00
N ALA A 172 17.29 11.89 13.60
CA ALA A 172 18.03 13.07 13.17
C ALA A 172 18.85 13.69 14.31
N ILE A 173 18.29 13.74 15.53
CA ILE A 173 19.00 14.20 16.73
C ILE A 173 20.16 13.27 17.07
N PHE A 174 19.94 11.95 16.98
CA PHE A 174 20.99 10.95 17.22
C PHE A 174 22.16 11.12 16.24
N ILE A 175 21.88 11.23 14.95
CA ILE A 175 22.90 11.43 13.90
C ILE A 175 23.68 12.73 14.12
N ASP A 176 22.97 13.81 14.45
CA ASP A 176 23.56 15.11 14.72
C ASP A 176 24.54 15.06 15.90
N GLN A 177 24.15 14.45 17.01
CA GLN A 177 25.03 14.24 18.18
C GLN A 177 26.28 13.44 17.81
N ASN A 178 26.11 12.27 17.17
CA ASN A 178 27.22 11.41 16.78
C ASN A 178 28.18 12.09 15.80
N TYR A 179 27.67 12.94 14.91
CA TYR A 179 28.50 13.69 13.97
C TYR A 179 29.46 14.66 14.68
N TYR A 180 28.94 15.44 15.64
CA TYR A 180 29.76 16.41 16.37
C TYR A 180 30.76 15.71 17.31
N GLU A 181 30.36 14.60 17.92
CA GLU A 181 31.24 13.74 18.72
C GLU A 181 32.38 13.17 17.87
N LEU A 182 32.08 12.60 16.70
CA LEU A 182 33.07 11.98 15.83
C LEU A 182 34.06 12.99 15.24
N THR A 183 33.57 14.16 14.81
CA THR A 183 34.39 15.20 14.15
C THR A 183 35.13 16.11 15.14
N ASN A 184 34.87 15.97 16.45
CA ASN A 184 35.34 16.90 17.49
C ASN A 184 35.00 18.37 17.20
N THR A 185 33.87 18.62 16.52
CA THR A 185 33.40 19.98 16.24
C THR A 185 32.33 20.40 17.23
N THR A 186 32.26 21.68 17.56
CA THR A 186 31.23 22.22 18.46
C THR A 186 30.03 22.69 17.66
N LYS A 187 28.83 22.24 18.03
CA LYS A 187 27.59 22.70 17.41
C LYS A 187 27.29 24.16 17.77
N ASP A 188 27.10 25.01 16.76
CA ASP A 188 26.61 26.38 16.97
C ASP A 188 25.09 26.34 17.26
N LYS A 189 24.61 27.16 18.19
CA LYS A 189 23.23 27.20 18.67
C LYS A 189 22.22 27.46 17.55
N ASN A 190 22.66 28.11 16.47
CA ASN A 190 21.82 28.47 15.33
C ASN A 190 21.89 27.47 14.16
N THR A 191 22.67 26.39 14.29
CA THR A 191 22.83 25.42 13.21
C THR A 191 21.66 24.44 13.12
N ASN A 192 21.19 24.23 11.89
CA ASN A 192 20.24 23.17 11.58
C ASN A 192 20.86 21.79 11.84
N LEU A 193 20.01 20.77 11.98
CA LEU A 193 20.47 19.38 12.07
C LEU A 193 21.34 19.01 10.87
N ILE A 194 22.47 18.35 11.12
CA ILE A 194 23.39 17.86 10.07
C ILE A 194 22.65 17.02 9.03
N ARG A 195 21.68 16.22 9.51
CA ARG A 195 20.77 15.46 8.65
C ARG A 195 19.33 15.82 8.94
N SER A 196 18.61 16.27 7.91
CA SER A 196 17.23 16.70 8.05
C SER A 196 16.29 15.52 8.36
N VAL A 197 15.16 15.81 9.02
CA VAL A 197 14.11 14.81 9.31
C VAL A 197 13.60 14.12 8.04
N PRO A 198 13.32 14.82 6.91
CA PRO A 198 12.96 14.16 5.65
C PRO A 198 14.01 13.18 5.14
N SER A 199 15.31 13.53 5.21
CA SER A 199 16.40 12.62 4.82
C SER A 199 16.45 11.39 5.71
N CYS A 200 16.26 11.54 7.02
CA CYS A 200 16.21 10.40 7.96
C CYS A 200 15.03 9.44 7.64
N ARG A 201 13.90 9.94 7.14
CA ARG A 201 12.81 9.06 6.65
C ARG A 201 13.21 8.24 5.43
N LEU A 202 14.01 8.81 4.53
CA LEU A 202 14.54 8.10 3.37
C LEU A 202 15.54 7.04 3.80
N ASP A 203 16.38 7.34 4.78
CA ASP A 203 17.34 6.37 5.34
C ASP A 203 16.64 5.19 5.98
N LEU A 204 15.64 5.44 6.83
CA LEU A 204 14.83 4.39 7.44
C LEU A 204 14.26 3.45 6.37
N ARG A 205 13.73 3.99 5.27
CA ARG A 205 13.24 3.18 4.13
C ARG A 205 14.36 2.42 3.43
N ARG A 206 15.52 3.05 3.20
CA ARG A 206 16.70 2.41 2.59
C ARG A 206 17.20 1.24 3.44
N TRP A 207 17.12 1.35 4.77
CA TRP A 207 17.48 0.29 5.71
C TRP A 207 16.39 -0.77 5.89
N GLY A 208 15.28 -0.69 5.16
CA GLY A 208 14.21 -1.69 5.17
C GLY A 208 13.09 -1.41 6.18
N ALA A 209 13.07 -0.25 6.84
CA ALA A 209 11.98 0.12 7.72
C ALA A 209 10.73 0.50 6.93
N ARG A 210 9.57 0.08 7.44
CA ARG A 210 8.24 0.42 6.91
C ARG A 210 7.54 1.34 7.89
N PHE A 211 6.88 2.37 7.38
CA PHE A 211 6.04 3.25 8.19
C PHE A 211 4.61 2.70 8.18
N ASP A 212 4.19 2.10 9.28
CA ASP A 212 2.88 1.49 9.43
C ASP A 212 1.96 2.42 10.21
N SER A 213 0.69 2.48 9.79
CA SER A 213 -0.35 3.20 10.52
C SER A 213 -1.24 2.18 11.21
N ASN A 214 -1.31 2.22 12.54
CA ASN A 214 -2.03 1.25 13.37
C ASN A 214 -3.56 1.46 13.34
N SER A 215 -4.13 1.57 12.14
CA SER A 215 -5.56 1.86 11.94
C SER A 215 -6.44 0.62 11.86
N LYS A 216 -5.86 -0.60 11.78
CA LYS A 216 -6.60 -1.82 11.41
C LYS A 216 -6.12 -3.14 12.04
N ARG A 217 -5.27 -3.15 13.07
CA ARG A 217 -4.88 -4.43 13.68
C ARG A 217 -5.91 -4.82 14.74
N SER A 218 -6.65 -5.90 14.47
CA SER A 218 -7.47 -6.60 15.45
C SER A 218 -6.59 -7.06 16.61
N TYR A 219 -7.12 -6.97 17.83
CA TYR A 219 -6.43 -7.44 19.03
C TYR A 219 -6.25 -8.96 18.92
N PHE A 220 -5.04 -9.45 19.17
CA PHE A 220 -4.82 -10.89 19.26
C PHE A 220 -5.20 -11.40 20.66
N GLU A 221 -5.85 -12.56 20.68
CA GLU A 221 -6.21 -13.36 21.86
C GLU A 221 -5.01 -13.59 22.80
N GLY A 222 -5.24 -13.57 24.12
CA GLY A 222 -4.22 -13.91 25.13
C GLY A 222 -3.84 -12.81 26.14
N HIS A 223 -4.44 -11.62 26.05
CA HIS A 223 -4.27 -10.53 27.03
C HIS A 223 -5.60 -9.94 27.52
N GLU A 224 -6.66 -10.75 27.49
CA GLU A 224 -7.88 -10.48 28.24
C GLU A 224 -7.57 -10.56 29.74
N ARG A 225 -8.24 -9.74 30.56
CA ARG A 225 -8.09 -9.85 32.01
C ARG A 225 -8.64 -11.21 32.46
N VAL A 226 -8.09 -11.78 33.53
CA VAL A 226 -8.49 -13.11 34.03
C VAL A 226 -10.00 -13.18 34.32
N ASP A 227 -10.61 -12.11 34.81
CA ASP A 227 -12.07 -12.02 35.00
C ASP A 227 -12.84 -12.09 33.68
N VAL A 228 -12.37 -11.42 32.62
CA VAL A 228 -13.01 -11.45 31.29
C VAL A 228 -12.88 -12.82 30.65
N VAL A 229 -11.71 -13.46 30.77
CA VAL A 229 -11.51 -14.84 30.29
C VAL A 229 -12.45 -15.78 31.04
N CYS A 230 -12.53 -15.66 32.36
CA CYS A 230 -13.43 -16.46 33.20
C CYS A 230 -14.89 -16.26 32.81
N GLU A 231 -15.36 -15.02 32.60
CA GLU A 231 -16.73 -14.76 32.17
C GLU A 231 -17.03 -15.34 30.78
N ARG A 232 -16.09 -15.23 29.84
CA ARG A 232 -16.23 -15.82 28.50
C ARG A 232 -16.26 -17.35 28.56
N GLU A 233 -15.40 -17.96 29.38
CA GLU A 233 -15.38 -19.41 29.61
C GLU A 233 -16.68 -19.87 30.28
N ASN A 234 -17.18 -19.13 31.27
CA ASN A 234 -18.46 -19.39 31.93
C ASN A 234 -19.64 -19.27 30.95
N PHE A 235 -19.61 -18.27 30.08
CA PHE A 235 -20.62 -18.07 29.05
C PHE A 235 -20.62 -19.23 28.04
N VAL A 236 -19.45 -19.59 27.49
CA VAL A 236 -19.33 -20.73 26.57
C VAL A 236 -19.77 -22.03 27.26
N LYS A 237 -19.35 -22.23 28.51
CA LYS A 237 -19.74 -23.39 29.31
C LYS A 237 -21.26 -23.45 29.49
N TYR A 238 -21.88 -22.33 29.84
CA TYR A 238 -23.34 -22.23 29.95
C TYR A 238 -24.03 -22.65 28.64
N PHE A 239 -23.57 -22.15 27.49
CA PHE A 239 -24.14 -22.55 26.19
C PHE A 239 -23.97 -24.04 25.89
N LEU A 240 -22.81 -24.61 26.19
CA LEU A 240 -22.54 -26.03 25.97
C LEU A 240 -23.36 -26.93 26.91
N ASP A 241 -23.52 -26.52 28.17
CA ASP A 241 -24.30 -27.23 29.19
C ASP A 241 -25.80 -27.21 28.86
N HIS A 242 -26.28 -26.19 28.13
CA HIS A 242 -27.69 -26.01 27.75
C HIS A 242 -27.93 -26.22 26.24
N LYS A 243 -26.99 -26.83 25.51
CA LYS A 243 -27.07 -27.02 24.05
C LYS A 243 -28.36 -27.70 23.58
N ASP A 244 -28.93 -28.57 24.42
CA ASP A 244 -30.15 -29.34 24.17
C ASP A 244 -31.43 -28.49 24.32
N GLN A 245 -31.30 -27.26 24.82
CA GLN A 245 -32.37 -26.27 24.96
C GLN A 245 -32.40 -25.26 23.81
N TYR A 246 -31.41 -25.32 22.91
CA TYR A 246 -31.26 -24.41 21.77
C TYR A 246 -31.40 -25.13 20.44
N TYR A 247 -31.82 -24.39 19.42
CA TYR A 247 -31.73 -24.87 18.05
C TYR A 247 -30.27 -24.90 17.65
N THR A 248 -29.81 -26.06 17.20
CA THR A 248 -28.45 -26.25 16.69
C THR A 248 -28.50 -26.68 15.23
N VAL A 249 -27.40 -26.52 14.49
CA VAL A 249 -27.28 -26.97 13.10
C VAL A 249 -26.42 -28.23 13.09
N SER A 250 -26.78 -29.24 12.29
CA SER A 250 -25.92 -30.43 12.13
C SER A 250 -24.63 -30.10 11.37
N ASP A 251 -23.53 -30.74 11.77
CA ASP A 251 -22.21 -30.58 11.14
C ASP A 251 -22.04 -31.39 9.83
N ASP A 252 -23.14 -31.85 9.23
CA ASP A 252 -23.12 -32.70 8.04
C ASP A 252 -22.95 -31.85 6.75
N GLU A 253 -22.58 -32.50 5.63
CA GLU A 253 -22.46 -31.83 4.31
C GLU A 253 -23.75 -31.09 3.89
N ASN A 254 -24.91 -31.49 4.44
CA ASN A 254 -26.18 -30.80 4.31
C ASN A 254 -26.69 -30.41 5.71
N PRO A 255 -26.44 -29.17 6.18
CA PRO A 255 -26.80 -28.74 7.53
C PRO A 255 -28.32 -28.74 7.72
N LEU A 256 -28.79 -29.50 8.72
CA LEU A 256 -30.20 -29.53 9.13
C LEU A 256 -30.34 -28.95 10.55
N TRP A 257 -31.42 -28.19 10.76
CA TRP A 257 -31.77 -27.70 12.09
C TRP A 257 -32.16 -28.87 13.00
N LYS A 258 -31.53 -28.95 14.17
CA LYS A 258 -31.88 -29.84 15.27
C LYS A 258 -32.77 -29.07 16.24
N THR A 259 -33.97 -29.60 16.49
CA THR A 259 -34.89 -29.07 17.49
C THR A 259 -34.37 -29.36 18.90
N PRO A 260 -34.55 -28.43 19.86
CA PRO A 260 -34.28 -28.69 21.28
C PRO A 260 -34.99 -29.96 21.75
N THR A 261 -34.32 -30.77 22.55
CA THR A 261 -34.91 -32.00 23.11
C THR A 261 -35.59 -31.76 24.45
N GLN A 262 -35.40 -30.60 25.08
CA GLN A 262 -36.07 -30.22 26.32
C GLN A 262 -37.20 -29.22 26.06
N ASN A 263 -38.37 -29.49 26.64
CA ASN A 263 -39.54 -28.60 26.61
C ASN A 263 -39.70 -27.87 27.96
N PRO A 264 -40.01 -26.55 27.96
CA PRO A 264 -40.13 -25.68 26.78
C PRO A 264 -38.75 -25.25 26.24
N PRO A 265 -38.62 -24.99 24.92
CA PRO A 265 -37.38 -24.47 24.34
C PRO A 265 -37.08 -23.08 24.90
N SER A 266 -35.81 -22.82 25.20
CA SER A 266 -35.38 -21.50 25.69
C SER A 266 -35.18 -20.54 24.52
N ILE A 267 -35.95 -19.46 24.48
CA ILE A 267 -35.79 -18.38 23.50
C ILE A 267 -34.94 -17.27 24.13
N LEU A 268 -33.77 -17.00 23.53
CA LEU A 268 -32.97 -15.82 23.87
C LEU A 268 -33.58 -14.60 23.18
N ILE A 269 -34.14 -13.67 23.98
CA ILE A 269 -34.68 -12.40 23.48
C ILE A 269 -33.66 -11.29 23.78
N CYS A 270 -33.25 -10.54 22.75
CA CYS A 270 -32.49 -9.30 22.90
C CYS A 270 -33.44 -8.13 23.15
N GLU A 271 -33.24 -7.38 24.23
CA GLU A 271 -33.96 -6.14 24.48
C GLU A 271 -33.05 -4.95 24.14
N TYR A 272 -33.47 -4.12 23.18
CA TYR A 272 -32.73 -2.95 22.72
C TYR A 272 -33.29 -1.70 23.42
N ASP A 273 -32.45 -1.01 24.20
CA ASP A 273 -32.84 0.20 24.93
C ASP A 273 -33.35 1.28 23.96
N GLY A 274 -34.67 1.48 23.94
CA GLY A 274 -35.32 2.67 23.40
C GLY A 274 -36.12 2.53 22.10
N PHE A 275 -36.19 1.35 21.47
CA PHE A 275 -37.10 1.11 20.34
C PHE A 275 -37.61 -0.33 20.35
N GLN A 276 -38.89 -0.52 20.72
CA GLN A 276 -39.60 -1.77 20.46
C GLN A 276 -39.77 -1.92 18.93
N ILE A 277 -38.82 -2.58 18.26
CA ILE A 277 -39.08 -3.12 16.93
C ILE A 277 -39.87 -4.41 17.14
N ALA A 278 -41.20 -4.28 17.24
CA ALA A 278 -42.10 -5.38 16.93
C ALA A 278 -42.06 -5.59 15.41
N SER A 279 -40.98 -6.21 14.92
CA SER A 279 -40.94 -6.79 13.57
C SER A 279 -41.69 -8.12 13.64
N LEU A 280 -43.00 -8.04 13.46
CA LEU A 280 -43.79 -9.10 12.86
C LEU A 280 -43.13 -9.51 11.54
N TYR A 281 -42.51 -10.68 11.52
CA TYR A 281 -42.46 -11.64 10.41
C TYR A 281 -41.54 -12.78 10.87
N PHE A 282 -42.10 -13.93 11.26
CA PHE A 282 -41.46 -15.24 11.06
C PHE A 282 -42.46 -16.35 11.41
N GLU A 283 -43.40 -16.60 10.49
CA GLU A 283 -43.89 -17.97 10.31
C GLU A 283 -42.73 -18.82 9.77
N MET A 284 -42.30 -19.79 10.58
CA MET A 284 -41.28 -20.81 10.31
C MET A 284 -39.87 -20.27 9.95
N HIS A 285 -38.85 -20.77 10.64
CA HIS A 285 -37.40 -20.48 10.51
C HIS A 285 -36.87 -19.41 11.48
N SER A 286 -36.98 -19.69 12.77
CA SER A 286 -36.34 -18.97 13.87
C SER A 286 -34.81 -19.14 13.84
N SER A 287 -34.15 -18.42 12.93
CA SER A 287 -32.68 -18.33 12.92
C SER A 287 -32.28 -17.06 13.66
N LEU A 288 -31.83 -17.19 14.92
CA LEU A 288 -31.21 -16.08 15.64
C LEU A 288 -29.79 -15.87 15.08
N CYS A 289 -29.56 -14.76 14.37
CA CYS A 289 -28.23 -14.40 13.91
C CYS A 289 -27.42 -13.82 15.08
N LEU A 290 -26.52 -14.61 15.66
CA LEU A 290 -25.51 -14.12 16.62
C LEU A 290 -24.47 -13.31 15.85
N VAL A 291 -24.67 -12.00 15.75
CA VAL A 291 -23.62 -11.09 15.31
C VAL A 291 -22.76 -10.80 16.54
N HIS A 292 -21.60 -11.45 16.66
CA HIS A 292 -20.58 -10.96 17.57
C HIS A 292 -20.09 -9.62 17.03
N ASP A 293 -20.34 -8.53 17.75
CA ASP A 293 -19.58 -7.31 17.52
C ASP A 293 -18.13 -7.62 17.89
N GLU A 294 -17.28 -7.75 16.88
CA GLU A 294 -15.83 -7.75 17.08
C GLU A 294 -15.50 -6.44 17.78
N ASN A 295 -15.33 -6.51 19.10
CA ASN A 295 -14.88 -5.41 19.95
C ASN A 295 -13.86 -4.57 19.19
N THR A 296 -14.29 -3.40 18.69
CA THR A 296 -13.36 -2.47 18.08
C THR A 296 -12.70 -1.71 19.22
N PHE A 297 -11.88 -2.41 20.00
CA PHE A 297 -10.99 -1.80 20.97
C PHE A 297 -10.14 -0.81 20.17
N ARG A 298 -10.34 0.50 20.35
CA ARG A 298 -9.39 1.49 19.84
C ARG A 298 -8.49 1.83 21.01
N SER A 299 -7.21 1.51 20.91
CA SER A 299 -6.24 1.89 21.93
C SER A 299 -6.30 3.40 22.10
N GLY A 300 -6.70 3.85 23.28
CA GLY A 300 -6.53 5.24 23.71
C GLY A 300 -5.07 5.65 23.88
N GLU A 301 -4.08 4.92 23.32
CA GLU A 301 -2.67 5.27 23.47
C GLU A 301 -1.82 5.21 22.20
N VAL A 302 -1.07 6.31 22.11
CA VAL A 302 0.29 6.58 21.61
C VAL A 302 0.59 6.12 20.18
N SER A 303 0.54 7.14 19.31
CA SER A 303 1.00 7.13 17.94
C SER A 303 0.30 6.15 17.00
N ALA A 304 -0.69 6.68 16.27
CA ALA A 304 -1.33 5.97 15.16
C ALA A 304 -0.34 5.57 14.03
N LYS A 305 0.95 5.94 14.11
CA LYS A 305 1.95 5.75 13.05
C LYS A 305 3.34 5.44 13.63
N ARG A 306 4.00 4.38 13.17
CA ARG A 306 5.33 4.00 13.67
C ARG A 306 6.20 3.38 12.60
N TRP A 307 7.51 3.36 12.84
CA TRP A 307 8.48 2.65 12.01
C TRP A 307 8.65 1.20 12.50
N LEU A 308 8.76 0.26 11.56
CA LEU A 308 8.94 -1.17 11.82
C LEU A 308 10.04 -1.71 10.92
N PHE A 309 10.96 -2.50 11.47
CA PHE A 309 11.95 -3.23 10.68
C PHE A 309 11.50 -4.68 10.48
N GLY A 310 11.65 -5.17 9.25
CA GLY A 310 11.27 -6.54 8.88
C GLY A 310 9.79 -6.84 9.12
N ASP A 311 9.49 -8.12 9.37
CA ASP A 311 8.15 -8.60 9.74
C ASP A 311 7.96 -8.69 11.27
N SER A 312 8.98 -8.31 12.05
CA SER A 312 8.93 -8.22 13.50
C SER A 312 8.13 -7.01 13.95
N ALA A 313 6.81 -7.15 13.98
CA ALA A 313 5.96 -6.23 14.72
C ALA A 313 6.09 -6.56 16.22
N PRO A 314 6.63 -5.66 17.05
CA PRO A 314 6.72 -5.93 18.48
C PRO A 314 5.32 -6.10 19.08
N PHE A 315 5.19 -7.03 20.04
CA PHE A 315 3.97 -7.23 20.82
C PHE A 315 3.62 -5.95 21.57
N PHE A 316 2.34 -5.56 21.50
CA PHE A 316 1.85 -4.30 22.03
C PHE A 316 1.37 -4.46 23.47
N SER A 317 1.75 -3.54 24.35
CA SER A 317 1.04 -3.37 25.62
C SER A 317 -0.31 -2.71 25.34
N LYS A 318 -1.40 -3.27 25.89
CA LYS A 318 -2.72 -2.63 25.86
C LYS A 318 -2.58 -1.25 26.49
N GLY A 319 -2.91 -0.21 25.72
CA GLY A 319 -2.86 1.15 26.23
C GLY A 319 -3.84 1.38 27.38
N ARG A 320 -3.72 2.50 28.10
CA ARG A 320 -4.65 2.94 29.18
C ARG A 320 -6.12 3.17 28.73
N GLY A 321 -6.46 2.84 27.49
CA GLY A 321 -7.82 2.93 26.98
C GLY A 321 -8.78 2.09 27.82
N ARG A 322 -9.89 2.70 28.23
CA ARG A 322 -11.02 1.95 28.81
C ARG A 322 -11.68 1.16 27.68
N SER A 323 -11.82 -0.14 27.87
CA SER A 323 -12.76 -0.93 27.07
C SER A 323 -14.17 -0.62 27.53
N VAL A 324 -14.97 0.00 26.68
CA VAL A 324 -16.42 0.03 26.84
C VAL A 324 -16.94 -1.15 26.03
N ILE A 325 -17.48 -2.15 26.73
CA ILE A 325 -18.13 -3.29 26.11
C ILE A 325 -19.58 -2.88 25.90
N PHE A 326 -20.02 -2.81 24.65
CA PHE A 326 -21.44 -2.78 24.33
C PHE A 326 -21.85 -4.23 24.09
N SER A 327 -22.64 -4.75 25.01
CA SER A 327 -23.30 -6.03 24.85
C SER A 327 -24.75 -5.72 24.53
N ASP A 328 -25.28 -6.25 23.43
CA ASP A 328 -26.71 -6.17 23.08
C ASP A 328 -27.58 -7.07 23.99
N TYR A 329 -26.98 -7.67 25.03
CA TYR A 329 -27.67 -8.47 26.03
C TYR A 329 -27.79 -7.70 27.35
N LEU A 330 -29.04 -7.41 27.73
CA LEU A 330 -29.42 -7.20 29.13
C LEU A 330 -29.37 -8.56 29.84
N VAL A 331 -28.44 -8.75 30.76
CA VAL A 331 -28.47 -9.91 31.66
C VAL A 331 -29.58 -9.66 32.67
N MET A 332 -30.70 -10.36 32.52
CA MET A 332 -31.75 -10.42 33.53
C MET A 332 -31.16 -10.97 34.84
N HIS A 333 -30.94 -10.10 35.83
CA HIS A 333 -30.57 -10.52 37.16
C HIS A 333 -31.84 -10.99 37.91
N PRO A 334 -31.81 -12.08 38.70
CA PRO A 334 -32.97 -12.58 39.47
C PRO A 334 -33.56 -11.58 40.48
N SER A 335 -32.92 -10.44 40.70
CA SER A 335 -33.41 -9.34 41.54
C SER A 335 -33.91 -8.13 40.76
N GLY A 336 -34.04 -8.23 39.44
CA GLY A 336 -34.77 -7.26 38.63
C GLY A 336 -36.28 -7.41 38.88
N PRO A 337 -37.05 -6.32 38.91
CA PRO A 337 -38.50 -6.42 39.12
C PRO A 337 -39.11 -7.22 37.96
N PHE A 338 -39.76 -8.34 38.28
CA PHE A 338 -40.61 -9.03 37.33
C PHE A 338 -41.73 -8.07 36.92
N PHE A 339 -41.88 -7.80 35.62
CA PHE A 339 -43.09 -7.17 35.12
C PHE A 339 -44.17 -8.26 35.04
N THR A 340 -44.86 -8.48 36.15
CA THR A 340 -46.16 -9.16 36.12
C THR A 340 -47.17 -8.14 35.62
N LEU A 341 -47.75 -8.36 34.45
CA LEU A 341 -48.91 -7.59 34.03
C LEU A 341 -50.02 -7.86 35.03
N ASP A 342 -50.64 -6.81 35.56
CA ASP A 342 -51.89 -7.01 36.30
C ASP A 342 -53.01 -7.41 35.33
N ASN A 343 -54.15 -7.87 35.86
CA ASN A 343 -55.25 -8.34 35.02
C ASN A 343 -55.76 -7.27 34.03
N ILE A 344 -55.64 -5.98 34.39
CA ILE A 344 -56.08 -4.87 33.54
C ILE A 344 -55.09 -4.67 32.39
N GLU A 345 -53.79 -4.70 32.68
CA GLU A 345 -52.72 -4.60 31.70
C GLU A 345 -52.71 -5.81 30.75
N TYR A 346 -52.97 -7.00 31.29
CA TYR A 346 -53.12 -8.22 30.50
C TYR A 346 -54.35 -8.14 29.57
N ASP A 347 -55.51 -7.69 30.07
CA ASP A 347 -56.71 -7.49 29.25
C ASP A 347 -56.51 -6.43 28.16
N GLN A 348 -55.74 -5.37 28.45
CA GLN A 348 -55.36 -4.37 27.45
C GLN A 348 -54.41 -4.94 26.40
N ALA A 349 -53.48 -5.81 26.81
CA ALA A 349 -52.61 -6.53 25.89
C ALA A 349 -53.41 -7.49 24.99
N LEU A 350 -54.36 -8.25 25.54
CA LEU A 350 -55.26 -9.12 24.76
C LEU A 350 -56.13 -8.33 23.77
N LYS A 351 -56.64 -7.16 24.16
CA LYS A 351 -57.39 -6.27 23.25
C LYS A 351 -56.53 -5.76 22.10
N LYS A 352 -55.26 -5.49 22.36
CA LYS A 352 -54.32 -4.98 21.38
C LYS A 352 -53.74 -6.08 20.49
N TYR A 353 -53.65 -7.30 21.01
CA TYR A 353 -53.09 -8.48 20.37
C TYR A 353 -54.00 -9.70 20.60
N PRO A 354 -55.08 -9.84 19.81
CA PRO A 354 -56.09 -10.89 20.00
C PRO A 354 -55.53 -12.31 19.82
N ASP A 355 -54.41 -12.45 19.12
CA ASP A 355 -53.81 -13.75 18.84
C ASP A 355 -53.22 -14.42 20.10
N LEU A 356 -53.05 -13.66 21.18
CA LEU A 356 -52.62 -14.17 22.50
C LEU A 356 -53.66 -15.08 23.17
N THR A 357 -54.94 -15.05 22.76
CA THR A 357 -55.98 -15.95 23.31
C THR A 357 -56.04 -17.31 22.63
N ASN A 358 -55.34 -17.52 21.51
CA ASN A 358 -55.28 -18.81 20.81
C ASN A 358 -54.01 -19.59 21.23
N ILE A 359 -53.83 -19.77 22.53
CA ILE A 359 -52.96 -20.84 23.01
C ILE A 359 -53.91 -22.04 23.10
N ASP A 360 -53.92 -22.86 22.05
CA ASP A 360 -54.77 -24.05 21.97
C ASP A 360 -54.64 -24.88 23.26
N ASP A 361 -55.76 -25.11 23.94
CA ASP A 361 -55.90 -26.03 25.08
C ASP A 361 -55.76 -27.52 24.65
N ASP A 362 -55.22 -27.81 23.46
CA ASP A 362 -54.98 -29.16 22.96
C ASP A 362 -53.66 -29.74 23.51
N VAL A 363 -53.58 -29.86 24.83
CA VAL A 363 -52.64 -30.76 25.52
C VAL A 363 -53.39 -31.54 26.60
N ASP A 364 -53.99 -32.66 26.19
CA ASP A 364 -54.25 -33.83 27.07
C ASP A 364 -53.07 -34.81 27.00
#